data_AF-A0A2S7X4D8-F1
#
_entry.id   AF-A0A2S7X4D8-F1
#
_cell.length_a   1.000
_cell.length_b   1.000
_cell.length_c   1.000
_cell.angle_alpha   90.00
_cell.angle_beta   90.00
_cell.angle_gamma   90.00
#
_symmetry.space_group_name_H-M   'P 1'
#
loop_
_entity.id
_entity.type
_entity.pdbx_description
1 polymer ?
#
loop_
_entity_poly.entity_id
_entity_poly.type
_entity_poly.pdbx_seq_one_letter_code
_entity_poly.pdbx_strand_id
1 'polypeptide(L)'
;MNLQTSYDRFSQILHWVMAVIIIYATIAGYVMHLVINSDKELFYTLSIMNMSLATVGTILFVVRWLWSYFRPAVKAVKHNNMTEANIAHFMHALLYFLMFIVFISGYLMLESPYLFFWLFSIDNMVEELVINQFFFMVHRVGCIALACSVLIHIIAACYHHYVRKNNLFDRMIKSNRSLKAM
;
A
#
# COMPACT_ATOMS: atom_id res chain seq x y z
N MET A 1 0.79 -30.43 11.01
CA MET A 1 1.47 -29.24 10.47
C MET A 1 1.35 -28.12 11.50
N ASN A 2 2.46 -27.68 12.11
CA ASN A 2 2.44 -26.58 13.10
C ASN A 2 2.16 -25.26 12.38
N LEU A 3 0.90 -24.81 12.40
CA LEU A 3 0.53 -23.52 11.81
C LEU A 3 1.05 -22.38 12.69
N GLN A 4 1.79 -21.45 12.09
CA GLN A 4 2.27 -20.26 12.80
C GLN A 4 1.09 -19.38 13.19
N THR A 5 1.17 -18.72 14.35
CA THR A 5 0.15 -17.79 14.84
C THR A 5 0.38 -16.36 14.39
N SER A 6 1.60 -16.02 13.94
CA SER A 6 2.02 -14.69 13.48
C SER A 6 2.68 -14.76 12.10
N TYR A 7 2.71 -13.64 11.38
CA TYR A 7 3.48 -13.54 10.14
C TYR A 7 4.99 -13.54 10.45
N ASP A 8 5.78 -14.01 9.49
CA ASP A 8 7.23 -13.89 9.56
C ASP A 8 7.67 -12.42 9.55
N ARG A 9 8.87 -12.13 10.08
CA ARG A 9 9.37 -10.76 10.19
C ARG A 9 9.47 -10.04 8.84
N PHE A 10 9.78 -10.77 7.77
CA PHE A 10 9.92 -10.17 6.45
C PHE A 10 8.55 -9.69 5.92
N SER A 11 7.51 -10.51 6.06
CA SER A 11 6.13 -10.13 5.77
C SER A 11 5.64 -8.91 6.58
N GLN A 12 6.03 -8.82 7.86
CA GLN A 12 5.69 -7.70 8.73
C GLN A 12 6.38 -6.41 8.30
N ILE A 13 7.70 -6.45 8.06
CA ILE A 13 8.47 -5.29 7.61
C ILE A 13 7.94 -4.78 6.27
N LEU A 14 7.74 -5.68 5.29
CA LEU A 14 7.16 -5.30 3.99
C LEU A 14 5.78 -4.65 4.13
N HIS A 15 4.94 -5.14 5.05
CA HIS A 15 3.63 -4.55 5.28
C HIS A 15 3.74 -3.11 5.81
N TRP A 16 4.51 -2.91 6.87
CA TRP A 16 4.62 -1.60 7.54
C TRP A 16 5.33 -0.57 6.68
N VAL A 17 6.40 -0.97 5.97
CA VAL A 17 7.09 -0.07 5.01
C VAL A 17 6.11 0.37 3.91
N MET A 18 5.35 -0.56 3.33
CA MET A 18 4.32 -0.23 2.34
C MET A 18 3.24 0.68 2.91
N ALA A 19 2.76 0.41 4.13
CA ALA A 19 1.75 1.23 4.79
C ALA A 19 2.23 2.68 4.97
N VAL A 20 3.47 2.87 5.43
CA VAL A 20 4.08 4.20 5.58
C VAL A 20 4.20 4.91 4.24
N ILE A 21 4.69 4.23 3.20
CA ILE A 21 4.81 4.80 1.84
C ILE A 21 3.44 5.24 1.30
N ILE A 22 2.41 4.39 1.40
CA ILE A 22 1.07 4.68 0.89
C ILE A 22 0.43 5.85 1.65
N ILE A 23 0.54 5.87 2.98
CA ILE A 23 0.00 6.95 3.80
C ILE A 23 0.68 8.27 3.46
N TYR A 24 2.02 8.28 3.41
CA TYR A 24 2.78 9.45 3.00
C TYR A 24 2.36 9.92 1.60
N ALA A 25 2.37 9.02 0.62
CA ALA A 25 2.11 9.37 -0.77
C ALA A 25 0.68 9.90 -0.97
N THR A 26 -0.28 9.35 -0.23
CA THR A 26 -1.66 9.85 -0.23
C THR A 26 -1.70 11.27 0.31
N ILE A 27 -1.12 11.53 1.49
CA ILE A 27 -1.12 12.85 2.10
C ILE A 27 -0.38 13.86 1.21
N ALA A 28 0.83 13.52 0.74
CA ALA A 28 1.62 14.36 -0.14
C ALA A 28 0.86 14.69 -1.44
N GLY A 29 0.19 13.72 -2.04
CA GLY A 29 -0.66 13.90 -3.22
C GLY A 29 -1.74 14.98 -3.03
N TYR A 30 -2.49 14.91 -1.92
CA TYR A 30 -3.52 15.92 -1.62
C TYR A 30 -2.92 17.28 -1.25
N VAL A 31 -1.82 17.31 -0.50
CA VAL A 31 -1.14 18.58 -0.16
C VAL A 31 -0.64 19.27 -1.44
N MET A 32 -0.06 18.53 -2.38
CA MET A 32 0.37 19.06 -3.68
C MET A 32 -0.77 19.78 -4.42
N HIS A 33 -1.98 19.21 -4.40
CA HIS A 33 -3.15 19.87 -4.99
C HIS A 33 -3.52 21.20 -4.31
N LEU A 34 -3.27 21.34 -3.01
CA LEU A 34 -3.55 22.56 -2.26
C LEU A 34 -2.48 23.64 -2.48
N VAL A 35 -1.23 23.23 -2.71
CA VAL A 35 -0.09 24.16 -2.77
C VAL A 35 0.38 24.51 -4.19
N ILE A 36 -0.17 23.85 -5.23
CA ILE A 36 0.24 24.05 -6.63
C ILE A 36 0.26 25.51 -7.09
N ASN A 37 -0.63 26.36 -6.54
CA ASN A 37 -0.72 27.78 -6.89
C ASN A 37 -0.11 28.73 -5.85
N SER A 38 0.21 28.24 -4.65
CA SER A 38 0.67 29.08 -3.52
C SER A 38 2.14 28.89 -3.18
N ASP A 39 2.68 27.68 -3.31
CA ASP A 39 4.06 27.34 -2.95
C ASP A 39 4.67 26.34 -3.94
N LYS A 40 5.39 26.90 -4.92
CA LYS A 40 6.03 26.13 -6.00
C LYS A 40 7.21 25.29 -5.49
N GLU A 41 7.94 25.75 -4.48
CA GLU A 41 9.11 25.04 -3.94
C GLU A 41 8.68 23.81 -3.17
N LEU A 42 7.65 23.96 -2.32
CA LEU A 42 7.03 22.85 -1.62
C LEU A 42 6.40 21.85 -2.60
N PHE A 43 5.68 22.34 -3.62
CA PHE A 43 5.12 21.47 -4.66
C PHE A 43 6.22 20.64 -5.34
N TYR A 44 7.30 21.28 -5.78
CA TYR A 44 8.42 20.61 -6.45
C TYR A 44 9.04 19.53 -5.57
N THR A 45 9.31 19.85 -4.30
CA THR A 45 9.91 18.93 -3.34
C THR A 45 9.01 17.73 -3.04
N LEU A 46 7.72 17.99 -2.79
CA LEU A 46 6.74 16.92 -2.57
C LEU A 46 6.56 16.05 -3.81
N SER A 47 6.56 16.64 -5.00
CA SER A 47 6.41 15.94 -6.26
C SER A 47 7.54 14.94 -6.49
N ILE A 48 8.80 15.38 -6.32
CA ILE A 48 9.97 14.51 -6.41
C ILE A 48 9.93 13.39 -5.38
N MET A 49 9.67 13.72 -4.11
CA MET A 49 9.62 12.71 -3.04
C MET A 49 8.49 11.71 -3.25
N ASN A 50 7.32 12.17 -3.66
CA ASN A 50 6.16 11.33 -3.92
C ASN A 50 6.43 10.35 -5.06
N MET A 51 6.97 10.82 -6.19
CA MET A 51 7.32 9.95 -7.32
C MET A 51 8.45 8.96 -6.98
N SER A 52 9.45 9.40 -6.23
CA SER A 52 10.57 8.55 -5.80
C SER A 52 10.11 7.45 -4.84
N LEU A 53 9.29 7.80 -3.85
CA LEU A 53 8.72 6.82 -2.91
C LEU A 53 7.69 5.90 -3.56
N ALA A 54 6.88 6.39 -4.50
CA ALA A 54 5.99 5.55 -5.30
C ALA A 54 6.78 4.54 -6.13
N THR A 55 7.96 4.93 -6.64
CA THR A 55 8.85 4.03 -7.39
C THR A 55 9.38 2.90 -6.52
N VAL A 56 9.93 3.24 -5.36
CA VAL A 56 10.35 2.24 -4.37
C VAL A 56 9.17 1.38 -3.94
N GLY A 57 8.01 2.00 -3.68
CA GLY A 57 6.77 1.34 -3.30
C GLY A 57 6.28 0.33 -4.34
N THR A 58 6.44 0.63 -5.63
CA THR A 58 6.08 -0.28 -6.73
C THR A 58 6.94 -1.54 -6.71
N ILE A 59 8.26 -1.40 -6.53
CA ILE A 59 9.18 -2.55 -6.43
C ILE A 59 8.85 -3.38 -5.18
N LEU A 60 8.66 -2.72 -4.03
CA LEU A 60 8.30 -3.39 -2.78
C LEU A 60 6.94 -4.10 -2.87
N PHE A 61 5.99 -3.53 -3.61
CA PHE A 61 4.70 -4.15 -3.89
C PHE A 61 4.85 -5.44 -4.69
N VAL A 62 5.66 -5.45 -5.76
CA VAL A 62 5.93 -6.65 -6.55
C VAL A 62 6.59 -7.72 -5.68
N VAL A 63 7.61 -7.35 -4.90
CA VAL A 63 8.28 -8.27 -3.96
C VAL A 63 7.27 -8.83 -2.96
N ARG A 64 6.43 -7.99 -2.37
CA ARG A 64 5.40 -8.39 -1.42
C ARG A 64 4.37 -9.32 -2.04
N TRP A 65 3.92 -9.01 -3.26
CA TRP A 65 2.94 -9.81 -3.99
C TRP A 65 3.50 -11.20 -4.32
N LEU A 66 4.73 -11.27 -4.84
CA LEU A 66 5.41 -12.55 -5.08
C LEU A 66 5.63 -13.33 -3.79
N TRP A 67 6.15 -12.67 -2.74
CA TRP A 67 6.35 -13.28 -1.42
C TRP A 67 5.05 -13.84 -0.84
N SER A 68 3.92 -13.24 -1.19
CA SER A 68 2.61 -13.68 -0.73
C SER A 68 2.31 -15.13 -1.14
N TYR A 69 2.85 -15.64 -2.25
CA TYR A 69 2.67 -17.02 -2.70
C TYR A 69 3.62 -18.02 -2.02
N PHE A 70 4.80 -17.57 -1.60
CA PHE A 70 5.84 -18.42 -1.00
C PHE A 70 5.82 -18.45 0.53
N ARG A 71 5.18 -17.47 1.17
CA ARG A 71 5.18 -17.33 2.63
C ARG A 71 4.55 -18.55 3.33
N PRO A 72 5.02 -18.90 4.54
CA PRO A 72 4.40 -19.93 5.37
C PRO A 72 2.93 -19.63 5.66
N ALA A 73 2.06 -20.65 5.60
CA ALA A 73 0.66 -20.51 5.95
C ALA A 73 0.50 -20.14 7.43
N VAL A 74 -0.09 -18.98 7.70
CA VAL A 74 -0.41 -18.54 9.06
C VAL A 74 -1.82 -19.02 9.40
N LYS A 75 -2.01 -19.57 10.60
CA LYS A 75 -3.29 -20.08 11.07
C LYS A 75 -4.38 -19.02 10.87
N ALA A 76 -5.45 -19.39 10.18
CA ALA A 76 -6.62 -18.53 10.08
C ALA A 76 -7.12 -18.22 11.50
N VAL A 77 -7.50 -16.96 11.75
CA VAL A 77 -8.23 -16.65 12.98
C VAL A 77 -9.49 -17.52 12.95
N LYS A 78 -9.84 -18.18 14.06
CA LYS A 78 -11.17 -18.79 14.17
C LYS A 78 -12.18 -17.65 14.08
N HIS A 79 -12.62 -17.32 12.88
CA HIS A 79 -13.76 -16.46 12.68
C HIS A 79 -14.97 -17.27 13.11
N ASN A 80 -15.79 -16.72 13.99
CA ASN A 80 -17.02 -17.37 14.43
C ASN A 80 -18.02 -17.53 13.27
N ASN A 81 -17.82 -16.80 12.16
CA ASN A 81 -18.61 -16.85 10.93
C ASN A 81 -17.71 -16.89 9.69
N MET A 82 -18.00 -17.79 8.74
CA MET A 82 -17.29 -17.90 7.44
C MET A 82 -17.37 -16.61 6.60
N THR A 83 -18.41 -15.78 6.79
CA THR A 83 -18.58 -14.50 6.10
C THR A 83 -17.51 -13.48 6.43
N GLU A 84 -17.05 -13.40 7.69
CA GLU A 84 -16.01 -12.43 8.09
C GLU A 84 -14.66 -12.72 7.43
N ALA A 85 -14.31 -14.01 7.30
CA ALA A 85 -13.09 -14.42 6.63
C ALA A 85 -13.11 -14.05 5.14
N ASN A 86 -14.23 -14.29 4.46
CA ASN A 86 -14.39 -13.95 3.03
C ASN A 86 -14.31 -12.45 2.79
N ILE A 87 -14.92 -11.63 3.65
CA ILE A 87 -14.84 -10.16 3.57
C ILE A 87 -13.39 -9.70 3.76
N ALA A 88 -12.66 -10.27 4.73
CA ALA A 88 -11.25 -9.93 4.93
C ALA A 88 -10.40 -10.30 3.71
N HIS A 89 -10.63 -11.47 3.10
CA HIS A 89 -9.94 -11.87 1.86
C HIS A 89 -10.25 -10.93 0.70
N PHE A 90 -11.52 -10.58 0.51
CA PHE A 90 -11.95 -9.62 -0.51
C PHE A 90 -11.30 -8.25 -0.31
N MET A 91 -11.30 -7.72 0.92
CA MET A 91 -10.68 -6.43 1.24
C MET A 91 -9.18 -6.41 0.91
N HIS A 92 -8.45 -7.48 1.24
CA HIS A 92 -7.05 -7.58 0.86
C HIS A 92 -6.89 -7.65 -0.66
N ALA A 93 -7.66 -8.48 -1.36
CA ALA A 93 -7.60 -8.57 -2.82
C ALA A 93 -7.88 -7.21 -3.49
N LEU A 94 -8.88 -6.48 -2.99
CA LEU A 94 -9.22 -5.14 -3.42
C LEU A 94 -8.06 -4.16 -3.20
N LEU A 95 -7.40 -4.17 -2.04
CA LEU A 95 -6.22 -3.34 -1.77
C LEU A 95 -5.07 -3.66 -2.73
N TYR A 96 -4.81 -4.94 -3.01
CA TYR A 96 -3.78 -5.33 -3.99
C TYR A 96 -4.10 -4.81 -5.39
N PHE A 97 -5.36 -4.95 -5.82
CA PHE A 97 -5.82 -4.48 -7.11
C PHE A 97 -5.73 -2.95 -7.24
N LEU A 98 -6.18 -2.22 -6.23
CA LEU A 98 -6.11 -0.76 -6.22
C LEU A 98 -4.67 -0.25 -6.18
N MET A 99 -3.79 -0.86 -5.38
CA MET A 99 -2.37 -0.52 -5.38
C MET A 99 -1.74 -0.73 -6.77
N PHE A 100 -2.04 -1.84 -7.42
CA PHE A 100 -1.56 -2.10 -8.78
C PHE A 100 -2.04 -1.01 -9.77
N ILE A 101 -3.33 -0.67 -9.76
CA ILE A 101 -3.86 0.41 -10.62
C ILE A 101 -3.15 1.73 -10.33
N VAL A 102 -3.04 2.13 -9.06
CA VAL A 102 -2.45 3.42 -8.66
C VAL A 102 -0.98 3.51 -9.05
N PHE A 103 -0.19 2.46 -8.82
CA PHE A 103 1.22 2.47 -9.20
C PHE A 103 1.42 2.53 -10.71
N ILE A 104 0.70 1.71 -11.49
CA ILE A 104 0.83 1.71 -12.94
C ILE A 104 0.35 3.03 -13.54
N SER A 105 -0.84 3.51 -13.14
CA SER A 105 -1.36 4.80 -13.60
C SER A 105 -0.47 5.98 -13.19
N GLY A 106 0.21 5.89 -12.04
CA GLY A 106 1.14 6.93 -11.57
C GLY A 106 2.35 7.13 -12.48
N TYR A 107 2.86 6.05 -13.09
CA TYR A 107 3.92 6.16 -14.10
C TYR A 107 3.40 6.62 -15.45
N LEU A 108 2.23 6.13 -15.85
CA LEU A 108 1.64 6.42 -17.15
C LEU A 108 1.01 7.82 -17.24
N MET A 109 0.80 8.50 -16.11
CA MET A 109 0.32 9.89 -16.11
C MET A 109 1.44 10.93 -16.23
N LEU A 110 2.71 10.51 -16.19
CA LEU A 110 3.85 11.45 -16.20
C LEU A 110 3.99 12.12 -17.57
N GLU A 111 3.86 13.44 -17.60
CA GLU A 111 4.06 14.25 -18.81
C GLU A 111 5.52 14.67 -19.03
N SER A 112 6.37 14.50 -18.03
CA SER A 112 7.77 14.88 -18.09
C SER A 112 8.63 13.97 -17.20
N PRO A 113 9.93 13.86 -17.49
CA PRO A 113 10.87 13.16 -16.62
C PRO A 113 10.89 13.78 -15.22
N TYR A 114 11.16 12.96 -14.22
CA TYR A 114 11.35 13.41 -12.84
C TYR A 114 12.69 12.96 -12.29
N LEU A 115 13.19 13.67 -11.27
CA LEU A 115 14.41 13.28 -10.58
C LEU A 115 14.10 12.25 -9.50
N PHE A 116 14.74 11.09 -9.57
CA PHE A 116 14.69 10.08 -8.51
C PHE A 116 15.58 10.51 -7.35
N PHE A 117 14.97 10.92 -6.24
CA PHE A 117 15.64 11.48 -5.04
C PHE A 117 16.72 12.53 -5.36
N TRP A 118 16.50 13.38 -6.39
CA TRP A 118 17.48 14.36 -6.87
C TRP A 118 18.82 13.79 -7.38
N LEU A 119 18.92 12.46 -7.57
CA LEU A 119 20.16 11.79 -7.97
C LEU A 119 20.29 11.66 -9.50
N PHE A 120 19.25 11.17 -10.15
CA PHE A 120 19.22 10.94 -11.59
C PHE A 120 17.80 11.09 -12.14
N SER A 121 17.65 11.38 -13.43
CA SER A 121 16.34 11.49 -14.09
C SER A 121 15.80 10.11 -14.47
N ILE A 122 14.49 9.94 -14.31
CA ILE A 122 13.72 8.83 -14.86
C ILE A 122 12.79 9.41 -15.92
N ASP A 123 12.92 8.91 -17.14
CA ASP A 123 12.13 9.34 -18.28
C ASP A 123 10.68 8.86 -18.17
N ASN A 124 9.75 9.65 -18.71
CA ASN A 124 8.36 9.25 -18.83
C ASN A 124 8.23 8.19 -19.94
N MET A 125 7.42 7.16 -19.68
CA MET A 125 7.26 6.03 -20.62
C MET A 125 6.40 6.37 -21.83
N VAL A 126 5.51 7.35 -21.68
CA VAL A 126 4.54 7.77 -22.69
C VAL A 126 4.56 9.29 -22.80
N GLU A 127 4.71 9.79 -24.02
CA GLU A 127 4.72 11.23 -24.32
C GLU A 127 3.37 11.73 -24.87
N GLU A 128 2.44 10.82 -25.15
CA GLU A 128 1.12 11.14 -25.68
C GLU A 128 0.21 11.76 -24.60
N LEU A 129 -0.07 13.05 -24.73
CA LEU A 129 -0.83 13.83 -23.75
C LEU A 129 -2.21 13.23 -23.45
N VAL A 130 -2.90 12.70 -24.46
CA VAL A 130 -4.22 12.06 -24.30
C VAL A 130 -4.14 10.85 -23.38
N ILE A 131 -3.07 10.06 -23.49
CA ILE A 131 -2.84 8.89 -22.64
C ILE A 131 -2.51 9.34 -21.21
N ASN A 132 -1.64 10.34 -21.06
CA ASN A 132 -1.25 10.85 -19.75
C ASN A 132 -2.44 11.43 -18.98
N GLN A 133 -3.32 12.19 -19.65
CA GLN A 133 -4.55 12.73 -19.06
C GLN A 133 -5.55 11.64 -18.65
N PHE A 134 -5.69 10.59 -19.47
CA PHE A 134 -6.52 9.44 -19.12
C PHE A 134 -5.99 8.76 -17.85
N PHE A 135 -4.69 8.48 -17.78
CA PHE A 135 -4.09 7.86 -16.61
C PHE A 135 -4.07 8.77 -15.38
N PHE A 136 -4.00 10.08 -15.55
CA PHE A 136 -4.18 11.04 -14.46
C PHE A 136 -5.57 10.91 -13.83
N MET A 137 -6.62 10.79 -14.65
CA MET A 137 -7.98 10.55 -14.16
C MET A 137 -8.07 9.21 -13.41
N VAL A 138 -7.55 8.13 -14.00
CA VAL A 138 -7.52 6.80 -13.39
C VAL A 138 -6.77 6.81 -12.07
N HIS A 139 -5.60 7.46 -12.02
CA HIS A 139 -4.77 7.58 -10.84
C HIS A 139 -5.51 8.32 -9.72
N ARG A 140 -6.14 9.46 -10.04
CA ARG A 140 -6.90 10.26 -9.07
C ARG A 140 -8.07 9.47 -8.46
N VAL A 141 -8.86 8.78 -9.30
CA VAL A 141 -9.98 7.95 -8.82
C VAL A 141 -9.46 6.76 -8.01
N GLY A 142 -8.39 6.11 -8.48
CA GLY A 142 -7.71 5.02 -7.80
C GLY A 142 -7.19 5.41 -6.43
N CYS A 143 -6.57 6.58 -6.29
CA CYS A 143 -6.07 7.12 -5.03
C CYS A 143 -7.19 7.37 -4.02
N ILE A 144 -8.33 7.93 -4.45
CA ILE A 144 -9.50 8.11 -3.58
C ILE A 144 -10.02 6.75 -3.11
N ALA A 145 -10.21 5.79 -4.03
CA ALA A 145 -10.70 4.45 -3.72
C ALA A 145 -9.74 3.70 -2.78
N LEU A 146 -8.43 3.81 -3.01
CA LEU A 146 -7.39 3.23 -2.18
C LEU A 146 -7.38 3.85 -0.78
N ALA A 147 -7.45 5.18 -0.67
CA ALA A 147 -7.49 5.88 0.62
C ALA A 147 -8.71 5.44 1.45
N CYS A 148 -9.90 5.42 0.85
CA CYS A 148 -11.11 4.91 1.51
C CYS A 148 -10.97 3.45 1.96
N SER A 149 -10.41 2.60 1.09
CA SER A 149 -10.17 1.18 1.37
C SER A 149 -9.19 0.97 2.52
N VAL A 150 -8.12 1.77 2.57
CA VAL A 150 -7.13 1.77 3.67
C VAL A 150 -7.79 2.21 4.98
N LEU A 151 -8.61 3.26 4.97
CA LEU A 151 -9.34 3.70 6.15
C LEU A 151 -10.26 2.60 6.69
N ILE A 152 -11.05 1.97 5.82
CA ILE A 152 -11.91 0.83 6.19
C ILE A 152 -11.07 -0.31 6.77
N HIS A 153 -9.93 -0.62 6.16
CA HIS A 153 -9.02 -1.67 6.64
C HIS A 153 -8.47 -1.37 8.04
N ILE A 154 -8.04 -0.13 8.30
CA ILE A 154 -7.55 0.31 9.61
C ILE A 154 -8.68 0.23 10.65
N ILE A 155 -9.87 0.74 10.32
CA ILE A 155 -11.05 0.69 11.21
C ILE A 155 -11.40 -0.76 11.56
N ALA A 156 -11.41 -1.66 10.57
CA ALA A 156 -11.66 -3.08 10.79
C ALA A 156 -10.59 -3.72 11.69
N ALA A 157 -9.31 -3.41 11.47
CA ALA A 157 -8.21 -3.90 12.29
C ALA A 157 -8.34 -3.41 13.76
N CYS A 158 -8.66 -2.14 13.96
CA CYS A 158 -8.93 -1.56 15.28
C CYS A 158 -10.16 -2.19 15.94
N TYR A 159 -11.27 -2.36 15.21
CA TYR A 159 -12.48 -3.03 15.71
C TYR A 159 -12.17 -4.46 16.20
N HIS A 160 -11.42 -5.21 15.40
CA HIS A 160 -11.02 -6.56 15.76
C HIS A 160 -10.11 -6.60 17.00
N HIS A 161 -9.19 -5.64 17.12
CA HIS A 161 -8.29 -5.54 18.27
C HIS A 161 -9.00 -5.12 19.56
N TYR A 162 -9.73 -4.00 19.55
CA TYR A 162 -10.31 -3.42 20.76
C TYR A 162 -11.66 -4.03 21.15
N VAL A 163 -12.52 -4.34 20.18
CA VAL A 163 -13.89 -4.84 20.45
C VAL A 163 -13.91 -6.37 20.48
N ARG A 164 -13.40 -7.02 19.42
CA ARG A 164 -13.41 -8.49 19.33
C ARG A 164 -12.29 -9.15 20.14
N LYS A 165 -11.29 -8.38 20.61
CA LYS A 165 -10.14 -8.84 21.41
C LYS A 165 -9.45 -10.08 20.81
N ASN A 166 -9.43 -10.18 19.48
CA ASN A 166 -8.96 -11.38 18.78
C ASN A 166 -7.47 -11.30 18.39
N ASN A 167 -6.73 -10.33 18.95
CA ASN A 167 -5.28 -10.12 18.77
C ASN A 167 -4.82 -10.16 17.30
N LEU A 168 -5.67 -9.73 16.35
CA LEU A 168 -5.34 -9.71 14.92
C LEU A 168 -4.14 -8.81 14.61
N PHE A 169 -4.08 -7.68 15.31
CA PHE A 169 -2.97 -6.72 15.28
C PHE A 169 -1.64 -7.35 15.72
N ASP A 170 -1.66 -8.24 16.72
CA ASP A 170 -0.46 -8.91 17.22
C ASP A 170 0.21 -9.79 16.15
N ARG A 171 -0.53 -10.24 15.12
CA ARG A 171 0.04 -11.05 14.03
C ARG A 171 0.96 -10.24 13.12
N MET A 172 0.78 -8.92 13.08
CA MET A 172 1.57 -7.96 12.30
C MET A 172 2.63 -7.22 13.13
N ILE A 173 2.63 -7.38 14.46
CA ILE A 173 3.57 -6.71 15.38
C ILE A 173 4.49 -7.72 16.08
N LYS A 174 3.94 -8.81 16.60
CA LYS A 174 4.70 -9.82 17.35
C LYS A 174 5.15 -10.91 16.38
N SER A 175 6.46 -11.12 16.25
CA SER A 175 7.00 -12.32 15.61
C SER A 175 7.23 -13.37 16.69
N ASN A 176 6.21 -14.20 16.96
CA ASN A 176 6.35 -15.29 17.93
C ASN A 176 6.84 -16.54 17.20
N ARG A 177 8.13 -16.89 17.39
CA ARG A 177 8.66 -18.21 17.06
C ARG A 177 7.91 -19.22 17.94
N SER A 178 7.26 -20.19 17.29
CA SER A 178 6.60 -21.39 17.84
C SER A 178 6.47 -21.45 19.38
N LEU A 179 5.24 -21.47 19.89
CA LEU A 179 5.00 -22.20 21.14
C LEU A 179 5.39 -23.66 20.85
N LYS A 180 6.57 -24.08 21.31
CA LYS A 180 6.80 -25.49 21.60
C LYS A 180 5.73 -25.85 22.62
N ALA A 181 4.75 -26.66 22.21
CA ALA A 181 3.98 -27.41 23.18
C ALA A 181 4.99 -28.28 23.93
N MET A 182 5.23 -27.95 25.19
CA MET A 182 5.64 -28.94 26.20
C MET A 182 4.36 -29.43 26.86
#